data_AF-A0A9D2AF60-F1
#
_entry.id   AF-A0A9D2AF60-F1
#
_cell.length_a   1.000
_cell.length_b   1.000
_cell.length_c   1.000
_cell.angle_alpha   90.00
_cell.angle_beta   90.00
_cell.angle_gamma   90.00
#
_symmetry.space_group_name_H-M   'P 1'
#
loop_
_entity.id
_entity.type
_entity.pdbx_description
1 polymer ?
#
loop_
_entity_poly.entity_id
_entity_poly.type
_entity_poly.pdbx_seq_one_letter_code
_entity_poly.pdbx_strand_id
1 'polypeptide(L)'
;MKYCVIDISSTSISLIAAEHDGSEINVSFRDRASLTLVHYMDGRKLSARGVDKLVAAVRVMQEKGRKLGADELYLISTAALRSMENFEEAGKEVLVRTGVPVNFISGETEAYCDYVANTRYSMYPDTVLLDVGGASMEVCALDGGKRHYFDFGLIHLHDKFVARIQPEEKEAKRIKKYLEHRFDKEELPAEGEVSTLVTVGANANALYDLYTELYGTQEDGVRAMKYKKFKKLTQHLISGHDRSRLILDAAPEKLYSVGIAAIVTRTLAKRFGTKDILVSDHGVKEGYLRLILSGELIGAPYHYTDAEEAYFYDAAEETLPALEVTEEEEVVPAAEEVTEVETPAENAPKRHPGRPRKQKTEEELAAENAPKRHPGRPRKQKTEEELAAENAPKRHPGRPRKQKTAEELAAENAPKRHRGRPRKQTEEVEEGGNQDKEKGQE
;
A
#
# COMPACT_ATOMS: atom_id res chain seq x y z
N MET A 1 -7.97 21.14 23.20
CA MET A 1 -6.68 21.04 22.48
C MET A 1 -6.88 20.19 21.24
N LYS A 2 -6.23 20.55 20.15
CA LYS A 2 -6.17 19.77 18.91
C LYS A 2 -4.81 19.09 18.83
N TYR A 3 -4.83 17.80 18.55
CA TYR A 3 -3.65 16.96 18.48
C TYR A 3 -3.44 16.52 17.03
N CYS A 4 -2.18 16.35 16.65
CA CYS A 4 -1.79 15.62 15.46
C CYS A 4 -0.96 14.41 15.84
N VAL A 5 -1.24 13.27 15.23
CA VAL A 5 -0.37 12.09 15.31
C VAL A 5 0.08 11.73 13.91
N ILE A 6 1.40 11.72 13.70
CA ILE A 6 2.03 11.24 12.48
C ILE A 6 2.60 9.85 12.76
N ASP A 7 2.28 8.90 11.89
CA ASP A 7 2.83 7.54 11.91
C ASP A 7 3.74 7.31 10.70
N ILE A 8 5.00 6.97 10.98
CA ILE A 8 5.98 6.46 10.02
C ILE A 8 5.86 4.94 9.96
N SER A 9 5.23 4.44 8.91
CA SER A 9 5.14 3.02 8.61
C SER A 9 6.09 2.60 7.50
N SER A 10 6.25 1.29 7.25
CA SER A 10 7.24 0.79 6.29
C SER A 10 6.98 1.23 4.83
N THR A 11 5.74 1.60 4.51
CA THR A 11 5.30 1.93 3.14
C THR A 11 4.69 3.33 3.00
N SER A 12 4.44 4.02 4.12
CA SER A 12 3.75 5.29 4.12
C SER A 12 4.09 6.12 5.35
N ILE A 13 3.89 7.42 5.22
CA ILE A 13 3.71 8.31 6.37
C ILE A 13 2.25 8.74 6.39
N SER A 14 1.61 8.75 7.56
CA SER A 14 0.19 9.13 7.67
C SER A 14 -0.05 10.02 8.86
N LEU A 15 -1.03 10.91 8.76
CA LEU A 15 -1.41 11.88 9.78
C LEU A 15 -2.88 11.69 10.14
N ILE A 16 -3.18 11.81 11.44
CA ILE A 16 -4.51 12.18 11.91
C ILE A 16 -4.43 13.54 12.60
N ALA A 17 -5.46 14.35 12.44
CA ALA A 17 -5.73 15.46 13.35
C ALA A 17 -7.00 15.12 14.14
N ALA A 18 -6.96 15.32 15.44
CA ALA A 18 -8.03 14.94 16.33
C ALA A 18 -8.21 15.95 17.46
N GLU A 19 -9.43 16.03 17.97
CA GLU A 19 -9.78 16.80 19.16
C GLU A 19 -10.21 15.84 20.27
N HIS A 20 -9.92 16.19 21.52
CA HIS A 20 -10.38 15.44 22.68
C HIS A 20 -11.35 16.32 23.47
N ASP A 21 -12.59 15.87 23.61
CA ASP A 21 -13.66 16.58 24.32
C ASP A 21 -13.82 16.17 25.80
N GLY A 22 -12.86 15.39 26.32
CA GLY A 22 -12.85 14.85 27.68
C GLY A 22 -13.42 13.43 27.79
N SER A 23 -14.05 12.88 26.74
CA SER A 23 -14.57 11.51 26.73
C SER A 23 -14.13 10.69 25.53
N GLU A 24 -14.07 11.30 24.34
CA GLU A 24 -13.74 10.61 23.09
C GLU A 24 -12.72 11.39 22.25
N ILE A 25 -11.97 10.64 21.45
CA ILE A 25 -11.09 11.21 20.42
C ILE A 25 -11.89 11.35 19.14
N ASN A 26 -12.12 12.59 18.72
CA ASN A 26 -12.79 12.89 17.47
C ASN A 26 -11.77 13.20 16.38
N VAL A 27 -11.58 12.28 15.44
CA VAL A 27 -10.67 12.46 14.30
C VAL A 27 -11.34 13.34 13.25
N SER A 28 -10.87 14.57 13.11
CA SER A 28 -11.39 15.57 12.16
C SER A 28 -10.72 15.51 10.79
N PHE A 29 -9.50 14.96 10.70
CA PHE A 29 -8.77 14.89 9.44
C PHE A 29 -7.84 13.68 9.37
N ARG A 30 -7.70 13.11 8.18
CA ARG A 30 -6.80 12.00 7.87
C ARG A 30 -6.05 12.30 6.58
N ASP A 31 -4.76 12.01 6.56
CA ASP A 31 -3.96 12.10 5.34
C ASP A 31 -2.87 11.02 5.33
N ARG A 32 -2.41 10.68 4.13
CA ARG A 32 -1.38 9.68 3.89
C ARG A 32 -0.59 10.02 2.65
N ALA A 33 0.73 9.85 2.75
CA ALA A 33 1.64 9.89 1.62
C ALA A 33 2.43 8.57 1.54
N SER A 34 2.76 8.14 0.32
CA SER A 34 3.65 6.99 0.13
C SER A 34 5.07 7.34 0.55
N LEU A 35 5.67 6.46 1.34
CA LEU A 35 7.07 6.55 1.78
C LEU A 35 7.56 5.14 2.09
N THR A 36 8.05 4.44 1.06
CA THR A 36 8.58 3.08 1.24
C THR A 36 10.05 3.14 1.64
N LEU A 37 10.32 3.16 2.95
CA LEU A 37 11.68 3.35 3.47
C LEU A 37 12.65 2.25 3.06
N VAL A 38 12.16 1.02 2.82
CA VAL A 38 13.00 -0.10 2.35
C VAL A 38 13.67 0.16 1.00
N HIS A 39 13.11 1.07 0.18
CA HIS A 39 13.73 1.47 -1.10
C HIS A 39 14.93 2.41 -0.94
N TYR A 40 15.16 2.92 0.27
CA TYR A 40 16.24 3.85 0.59
C TYR A 40 17.23 3.26 1.59
N MET A 41 17.24 1.94 1.74
CA MET A 41 18.22 1.25 2.57
C MET A 41 19.55 1.07 1.81
N ASP A 42 20.64 1.18 2.56
CA ASP A 42 21.98 0.73 2.17
C ASP A 42 22.40 -0.40 3.13
N GLY A 43 22.38 -1.64 2.63
CA GLY A 43 22.48 -2.83 3.48
C GLY A 43 21.33 -2.89 4.49
N ARG A 44 21.66 -2.88 5.79
CA ARG A 44 20.69 -2.88 6.91
C ARG A 44 20.45 -1.50 7.52
N LYS A 45 20.99 -0.45 6.91
CA LYS A 45 20.89 0.94 7.38
C LYS A 45 20.01 1.77 6.45
N LEU A 46 19.36 2.80 6.99
CA LEU A 46 18.76 3.86 6.18
C LEU A 46 19.88 4.72 5.58
N SER A 47 19.89 4.89 4.26
CA SER A 47 20.87 5.76 3.59
C SER A 47 20.62 7.24 3.91
N ALA A 48 21.62 8.10 3.68
CA ALA A 48 21.47 9.55 3.80
C ALA A 48 20.28 10.09 2.96
N ARG A 49 20.13 9.59 1.72
CA ARG A 49 18.97 9.91 0.87
C ARG A 49 17.65 9.47 1.50
N GLY A 50 17.64 8.34 2.20
CA GLY A 50 16.48 7.86 2.95
C GLY A 50 16.11 8.78 4.10
N VAL A 51 17.10 9.24 4.86
CA VAL A 51 16.92 10.25 5.91
C VAL A 51 16.37 11.55 5.33
N ASP A 52 16.90 12.04 4.19
CA ASP A 52 16.38 13.24 3.52
C ASP A 52 14.91 13.09 3.11
N LYS A 53 14.55 11.93 2.56
CA LYS A 53 13.16 11.63 2.19
C LYS A 53 12.24 11.57 3.40
N LEU A 54 12.70 10.96 4.49
CA LEU A 54 11.95 10.90 5.74
C LEU A 54 11.73 12.30 6.33
N VAL A 55 12.79 13.11 6.46
CA VAL A 55 12.72 14.49 6.96
C VAL A 55 11.79 15.35 6.13
N ALA A 56 11.90 15.28 4.80
CA ALA A 56 11.01 16.02 3.91
C ALA A 56 9.54 15.62 4.10
N ALA A 57 9.27 14.32 4.25
CA ALA A 57 7.93 13.81 4.47
C ALA A 57 7.35 14.22 5.83
N VAL A 58 8.17 14.20 6.90
CA VAL A 58 7.79 14.69 8.24
C VAL A 58 7.46 16.17 8.19
N ARG A 59 8.29 17.01 7.55
CA ARG A 59 8.03 18.45 7.40
C ARG A 59 6.71 18.74 6.69
N VAL A 60 6.38 17.98 5.64
CA VAL A 60 5.09 18.12 4.93
C VAL A 60 3.91 17.80 5.86
N MET A 61 4.01 16.75 6.68
CA MET A 61 2.94 16.39 7.61
C MET A 61 2.86 17.35 8.81
N GLN A 62 3.99 17.83 9.32
CA GLN A 62 4.07 18.87 10.34
C GLN A 62 3.41 20.18 9.87
N GLU A 63 3.68 20.61 8.64
CA GLU A 63 3.03 21.78 8.03
C GLU A 63 1.50 21.62 7.96
N LYS A 64 1.02 20.42 7.61
CA LYS A 64 -0.42 20.12 7.60
C LYS A 64 -1.01 20.23 9.01
N GLY A 65 -0.33 19.68 10.02
CA GLY A 65 -0.76 19.81 11.41
C GLY A 65 -0.87 21.27 11.85
N ARG A 66 0.12 22.11 11.50
CA ARG A 66 0.07 23.56 11.77
C ARG A 66 -1.14 24.23 11.12
N LYS A 67 -1.38 23.97 9.82
CA LYS A 67 -2.52 24.52 9.08
C LYS A 67 -3.88 24.08 9.61
N LEU A 68 -3.94 22.92 10.26
CA LEU A 68 -5.15 22.40 10.91
C LEU A 68 -5.35 23.01 12.31
N GLY A 69 -4.41 23.81 12.80
CA GLY A 69 -4.44 24.44 14.12
C GLY A 69 -4.18 23.45 15.26
N ALA A 70 -3.30 22.46 15.05
CA ALA A 70 -2.91 21.56 16.12
C ALA A 70 -2.03 22.29 17.15
N ASP A 71 -2.26 22.00 18.44
CA ASP A 71 -1.47 22.48 19.56
C ASP A 71 -0.22 21.59 19.74
N GLU A 72 -0.42 20.28 19.62
CA GLU A 72 0.62 19.27 19.81
C GLU A 72 0.72 18.29 18.64
N LEU A 73 1.94 17.84 18.38
CA LEU A 73 2.28 16.84 17.39
C LEU A 73 3.04 15.68 18.03
N TYR A 74 2.54 14.47 17.86
CA TYR A 74 3.27 13.25 18.16
C TYR A 74 3.72 12.59 16.86
N LEU A 75 5.02 12.38 16.70
CA LEU A 75 5.58 11.58 15.62
C LEU A 75 5.93 10.20 16.16
N ILE A 76 5.23 9.18 15.68
CA ILE A 76 5.47 7.78 16.03
C ILE A 76 6.14 7.05 14.87
N SER A 77 6.98 6.07 15.20
CA SER A 77 7.46 5.07 14.25
C SER A 77 7.19 3.68 14.81
N THR A 78 6.44 2.90 14.05
CA THR A 78 6.16 1.48 14.35
C THR A 78 7.36 0.60 13.98
N ALA A 79 7.13 -0.58 13.40
CA ALA A 79 8.19 -1.48 12.95
C ALA A 79 9.11 -0.90 11.85
N ALA A 80 8.72 0.21 11.19
CA ALA A 80 9.44 0.78 10.05
C ALA A 80 10.90 1.10 10.33
N LEU A 81 11.19 2.08 11.19
CA LEU A 81 12.56 2.46 11.50
C LEU A 81 13.27 1.41 12.36
N ARG A 82 12.57 0.81 13.34
CA ARG A 82 13.17 -0.19 14.25
C ARG A 82 13.72 -1.44 13.54
N SER A 83 13.30 -1.69 12.30
CA SER A 83 13.86 -2.77 11.47
C SER A 83 15.27 -2.46 10.92
N MET A 84 15.76 -1.23 11.07
CA MET A 84 17.03 -0.74 10.54
C MET A 84 18.08 -0.63 11.66
N GLU A 85 19.35 -0.91 11.36
CA GLU A 85 20.43 -0.87 12.37
C GLU A 85 20.69 0.53 12.93
N ASN A 86 20.48 1.58 12.13
CA ASN A 86 20.76 2.97 12.48
C ASN A 86 19.50 3.77 12.80
N PHE A 87 18.44 3.13 13.32
CA PHE A 87 17.16 3.79 13.56
C PHE A 87 17.25 4.95 14.57
N GLU A 88 18.09 4.83 15.59
CA GLU A 88 18.34 5.92 16.55
C GLU A 88 19.04 7.12 15.91
N GLU A 89 20.02 6.87 15.02
CA GLU A 89 20.70 7.92 14.26
C GLU A 89 19.70 8.63 13.34
N ALA A 90 18.87 7.88 12.62
CA ALA A 90 17.82 8.44 11.77
C ALA A 90 16.80 9.26 12.59
N GLY A 91 16.42 8.80 13.79
CA GLY A 91 15.55 9.54 14.70
C GLY A 91 16.17 10.85 15.20
N LYS A 92 17.47 10.84 15.52
CA LYS A 92 18.23 12.05 15.89
C LYS A 92 18.28 13.05 14.73
N GLU A 93 18.54 12.58 13.52
CA GLU A 93 18.54 13.43 12.32
C GLU A 93 17.17 14.06 12.06
N VAL A 94 16.07 13.33 12.28
CA VAL A 94 14.71 13.89 12.21
C VAL A 94 14.55 14.98 13.27
N LEU A 95 14.87 14.69 14.54
CA LEU A 95 14.77 15.68 15.62
C LEU A 95 15.58 16.95 15.33
N VAL A 96 16.86 16.82 14.95
CA VAL A 96 17.74 17.96 14.66
C VAL A 96 17.19 18.81 13.51
N ARG A 97 16.60 18.18 12.48
CA ARG A 97 16.19 18.87 11.26
C ARG A 97 14.73 19.33 11.26
N THR A 98 13.89 18.86 12.18
CA THR A 98 12.45 19.22 12.23
C THR A 98 11.98 19.71 13.59
N GLY A 99 12.78 19.54 14.65
CA GLY A 99 12.38 19.76 16.04
C GLY A 99 11.42 18.70 16.59
N VAL A 100 11.01 17.72 15.78
CA VAL A 100 9.99 16.74 16.16
C VAL A 100 10.65 15.46 16.67
N PRO A 101 10.46 15.08 17.94
CA PRO A 101 11.00 13.84 18.47
C PRO A 101 10.27 12.62 17.90
N VAL A 102 11.03 11.58 17.52
CA VAL A 102 10.46 10.30 17.08
C VAL A 102 10.20 9.41 18.29
N ASN A 103 8.94 9.04 18.47
CA ASN A 103 8.48 8.08 19.48
C ASN A 103 8.50 6.67 18.87
N PHE A 104 9.50 5.87 19.21
CA PHE A 104 9.60 4.49 18.72
C PHE A 104 8.63 3.57 19.45
N ILE A 105 7.70 2.96 18.70
CA ILE A 105 6.63 2.12 19.25
C ILE A 105 7.03 0.66 19.09
N SER A 106 7.16 -0.06 20.21
CA SER A 106 7.41 -1.51 20.22
C SER A 106 6.25 -2.28 19.58
N GLY A 107 6.48 -3.51 19.13
CA GLY A 107 5.40 -4.34 18.57
C GLY A 107 4.29 -4.63 19.58
N GLU A 108 4.64 -4.81 20.85
CA GLU A 108 3.67 -4.99 21.93
C GLU A 108 2.86 -3.71 22.19
N THR A 109 3.51 -2.55 22.13
CA THR A 109 2.86 -1.24 22.29
C THR A 109 1.93 -0.94 21.11
N GLU A 110 2.34 -1.25 19.89
CA GLU A 110 1.52 -1.11 18.67
C GLU A 110 0.27 -1.98 18.76
N ALA A 111 0.43 -3.26 19.08
CA ALA A 111 -0.66 -4.20 19.33
C ALA A 111 -1.60 -3.71 20.44
N TYR A 112 -1.07 -3.09 21.51
CA TYR A 112 -1.90 -2.53 22.57
C TYR A 112 -2.63 -1.25 22.13
N CYS A 113 -2.00 -0.38 21.35
CA CYS A 113 -2.66 0.77 20.73
C CYS A 113 -3.83 0.32 19.86
N ASP A 114 -3.61 -0.66 18.97
CA ASP A 114 -4.67 -1.21 18.13
C ASP A 114 -5.80 -1.82 18.96
N TYR A 115 -5.48 -2.58 20.01
CA TYR A 115 -6.48 -3.12 20.95
C TYR A 115 -7.34 -2.00 21.55
N VAL A 116 -6.70 -0.99 22.16
CA VAL A 116 -7.39 0.12 22.84
C VAL A 116 -8.21 0.96 21.85
N ALA A 117 -7.74 1.14 20.61
CA ALA A 117 -8.47 1.87 19.58
C ALA A 117 -9.72 1.13 19.08
N ASN A 118 -9.80 -0.19 19.31
CA ASN A 118 -10.80 -1.07 18.72
C ASN A 118 -11.70 -1.80 19.72
N THR A 119 -11.64 -1.44 21.01
CA THR A 119 -12.40 -2.13 22.08
C THR A 119 -13.91 -2.18 21.82
N ARG A 120 -14.47 -1.22 21.07
CA ARG A 120 -15.89 -1.20 20.70
C ARG A 120 -16.33 -2.42 19.89
N TYR A 121 -15.41 -3.08 19.16
CA TYR A 121 -15.70 -4.30 18.43
C TYR A 121 -15.84 -5.53 19.34
N SER A 122 -15.57 -5.41 20.65
CA SER A 122 -15.86 -6.48 21.62
C SER A 122 -17.36 -6.77 21.78
N MET A 123 -18.24 -5.90 21.27
CA MET A 123 -19.68 -6.19 21.17
C MET A 123 -20.01 -7.34 20.21
N TYR A 124 -19.09 -7.69 19.31
CA TYR A 124 -19.20 -8.87 18.45
C TYR A 124 -18.64 -10.10 19.17
N PRO A 125 -19.31 -11.27 19.09
CA PRO A 125 -18.88 -12.47 19.78
C PRO A 125 -17.54 -12.97 19.21
N ASP A 126 -16.65 -13.41 20.10
CA ASP A 126 -15.39 -14.09 19.75
C ASP A 126 -14.59 -13.30 18.68
N THR A 127 -14.17 -12.09 19.05
CA THR A 127 -13.55 -11.14 18.12
C THR A 127 -12.04 -11.09 18.25
N VAL A 128 -11.35 -11.16 17.12
CA VAL A 128 -9.89 -11.02 17.01
C VAL A 128 -9.55 -9.88 16.07
N LEU A 129 -8.57 -9.05 16.44
CA LEU A 129 -7.95 -8.05 15.59
C LEU A 129 -6.81 -8.64 14.77
N LEU A 130 -6.66 -8.14 13.55
CA LEU A 130 -5.53 -8.36 12.67
C LEU A 130 -5.08 -7.01 12.08
N ASP A 131 -3.90 -6.53 12.48
CA ASP A 131 -3.17 -5.52 11.70
C ASP A 131 -2.05 -6.22 10.93
N VAL A 132 -1.93 -5.90 9.64
CA VAL A 132 -0.85 -6.41 8.79
C VAL A 132 -0.14 -5.23 8.17
N GLY A 133 0.97 -4.86 8.79
CA GLY A 133 1.89 -3.85 8.30
C GLY A 133 2.82 -4.34 7.19
N GLY A 134 3.75 -3.46 6.81
CA GLY A 134 4.80 -3.80 5.85
C GLY A 134 5.88 -4.70 6.48
N ALA A 135 6.30 -4.38 7.70
CA ALA A 135 7.39 -5.06 8.40
C ALA A 135 6.93 -6.00 9.53
N SER A 136 5.72 -5.81 10.09
CA SER A 136 5.16 -6.62 11.17
C SER A 136 3.69 -6.98 10.93
N MET A 137 3.15 -7.79 11.84
CA MET A 137 1.74 -8.13 11.92
C MET A 137 1.37 -8.41 13.38
N GLU A 138 0.19 -7.99 13.77
CA GLU A 138 -0.34 -8.04 15.13
C GLU A 138 -1.67 -8.79 15.12
N VAL A 139 -1.84 -9.76 16.03
CA VAL A 139 -3.08 -10.52 16.22
C VAL A 139 -3.50 -10.45 17.67
N CYS A 140 -4.63 -9.80 17.95
CA CYS A 140 -5.06 -9.51 19.33
C CYS A 140 -6.49 -9.98 19.58
N ALA A 141 -6.70 -10.82 20.58
CA ALA A 141 -8.05 -11.11 21.05
C ALA A 141 -8.65 -9.87 21.75
N LEU A 142 -9.93 -9.55 21.47
CA LEU A 142 -10.61 -8.38 22.06
C LEU A 142 -11.28 -8.67 23.41
N ASP A 143 -11.23 -9.90 23.89
CA ASP A 143 -11.73 -10.34 25.20
C ASP A 143 -10.69 -10.15 26.33
N GLY A 144 -9.59 -9.43 26.06
CA GLY A 144 -8.46 -9.30 26.98
C GLY A 144 -7.49 -10.48 26.95
N GLY A 145 -7.65 -11.41 26.00
CA GLY A 145 -6.77 -12.55 25.78
C GLY A 145 -5.36 -12.18 25.27
N LYS A 146 -4.59 -13.22 24.93
CA LYS A 146 -3.18 -13.09 24.49
C LYS A 146 -3.09 -12.25 23.21
N ARG A 147 -2.09 -11.37 23.18
CA ARG A 147 -1.68 -10.61 21.98
C ARG A 147 -0.48 -11.31 21.36
N HIS A 148 -0.53 -11.55 20.06
CA HIS A 148 0.55 -12.16 19.30
C HIS A 148 1.14 -11.11 18.36
N TYR A 149 2.46 -11.02 18.35
CA TYR A 149 3.20 -10.13 17.46
C TYR A 149 4.12 -10.96 16.57
N PHE A 150 4.18 -10.60 15.30
CA PHE A 150 5.03 -11.24 14.30
C PHE A 150 6.00 -10.21 13.72
N ASP A 151 7.29 -10.54 13.78
CA ASP A 151 8.41 -9.74 13.24
C ASP A 151 8.53 -9.80 11.70
N PHE A 152 7.44 -10.12 11.02
CA PHE A 152 7.35 -10.11 9.57
C PHE A 152 5.99 -9.56 9.12
N GLY A 153 6.02 -8.79 8.03
CA GLY A 153 4.82 -8.23 7.40
C GLY A 153 4.79 -8.50 5.90
N LEU A 154 4.01 -7.70 5.16
CA LEU A 154 3.80 -7.90 3.73
C LEU A 154 5.07 -7.77 2.88
N ILE A 155 6.01 -6.87 3.25
CA ILE A 155 7.27 -6.68 2.51
C ILE A 155 8.15 -7.92 2.66
N HIS A 156 8.30 -8.44 3.89
CA HIS A 156 9.06 -9.66 4.13
C HIS A 156 8.49 -10.85 3.34
N LEU A 157 7.16 -11.00 3.34
CA LEU A 157 6.49 -12.06 2.59
C LEU A 157 6.64 -11.87 1.07
N HIS A 158 6.66 -10.62 0.59
CA HIS A 158 6.89 -10.31 -0.81
C HIS A 158 8.30 -10.70 -1.22
N ASP A 159 9.31 -10.12 -0.58
CA ASP A 159 10.73 -10.35 -0.89
C ASP A 159 11.11 -11.84 -0.81
N LYS A 160 10.52 -12.57 0.14
CA LYS A 160 10.83 -13.99 0.36
C LYS A 160 10.16 -14.93 -0.64
N PHE A 161 8.96 -14.61 -1.13
CA PHE A 161 8.14 -15.59 -1.84
C PHE A 161 7.69 -15.16 -3.23
N VAL A 162 7.61 -13.87 -3.53
CA VAL A 162 7.02 -13.33 -4.76
C VAL A 162 8.13 -12.91 -5.72
N ALA A 163 8.22 -13.58 -6.86
CA ALA A 163 9.28 -13.31 -7.84
C ALA A 163 9.06 -12.03 -8.66
N ARG A 164 7.82 -11.53 -8.73
CA ARG A 164 7.44 -10.36 -9.55
C ARG A 164 6.62 -9.38 -8.71
N ILE A 165 5.54 -8.84 -9.27
CA ILE A 165 4.69 -7.84 -8.61
C ILE A 165 3.67 -8.52 -7.69
N GLN A 166 2.95 -9.52 -8.20
CA GLN A 166 1.88 -10.23 -7.50
C GLN A 166 2.23 -11.70 -7.30
N PRO A 167 1.76 -12.34 -6.21
CA PRO A 167 1.94 -13.77 -6.03
C PRO A 167 1.19 -14.57 -7.11
N GLU A 168 1.84 -15.61 -7.62
CA GLU A 168 1.20 -16.68 -8.39
C GLU A 168 0.73 -17.83 -7.48
N GLU A 169 -0.05 -18.78 -8.00
CA GLU A 169 -0.63 -19.86 -7.18
C GLU A 169 0.40 -20.66 -6.37
N LYS A 170 1.56 -20.97 -6.98
CA LYS A 170 2.62 -21.71 -6.29
C LYS A 170 3.21 -20.89 -5.15
N GLU A 171 3.37 -19.59 -5.35
CA GLU A 171 3.91 -18.65 -4.36
C GLU A 171 2.92 -18.45 -3.22
N ALA A 172 1.63 -18.27 -3.55
CA ALA A 172 0.55 -18.18 -2.58
C ALA A 172 0.45 -19.43 -1.67
N LYS A 173 0.67 -20.64 -2.25
CA LYS A 173 0.75 -21.88 -1.46
C LYS A 173 1.95 -21.90 -0.52
N ARG A 174 3.12 -21.35 -0.92
CA ARG A 174 4.30 -21.25 -0.04
C ARG A 174 4.08 -20.22 1.08
N ILE A 175 3.52 -19.05 0.75
CA ILE A 175 3.15 -18.03 1.74
C ILE A 175 2.20 -18.63 2.78
N LYS A 176 1.13 -19.31 2.34
CA LYS A 176 0.19 -19.97 3.24
C LYS A 176 0.88 -20.96 4.19
N LYS A 177 1.74 -21.85 3.68
CA LYS A 177 2.48 -22.81 4.50
C LYS A 177 3.42 -22.14 5.50
N TYR A 178 4.08 -21.06 5.08
CA TYR A 178 4.93 -20.28 5.97
C TYR A 178 4.13 -19.63 7.10
N LEU A 179 2.98 -19.03 6.78
CA LEU A 179 2.08 -18.46 7.78
C LEU A 179 1.58 -19.52 8.78
N GLU A 180 1.10 -20.65 8.28
CA GLU A 180 0.64 -21.76 9.14
C GLU A 180 1.75 -22.21 10.11
N HIS A 181 2.98 -22.41 9.61
CA HIS A 181 4.12 -22.75 10.46
C HIS A 181 4.47 -21.67 11.49
N ARG A 182 4.42 -20.38 11.12
CA ARG A 182 4.71 -19.29 12.06
C ARG A 182 3.60 -19.14 13.11
N PHE A 183 2.34 -19.29 12.73
CA PHE A 183 1.20 -19.27 13.66
C PHE A 183 1.29 -20.41 14.68
N ASP A 184 1.63 -21.62 14.24
CA ASP A 184 1.82 -22.75 15.16
C ASP A 184 3.00 -22.51 16.11
N LYS A 185 4.11 -21.94 15.61
CA LYS A 185 5.29 -21.64 16.43
C LYS A 185 5.04 -20.57 17.50
N GLU A 186 4.23 -19.55 17.20
CA GLU A 186 3.84 -18.51 18.18
C GLU A 186 2.62 -18.94 19.03
N GLU A 187 2.24 -20.22 18.99
CA GLU A 187 1.11 -20.81 19.72
C GLU A 187 -0.22 -20.08 19.48
N LEU A 188 -0.40 -19.55 18.28
CA LEU A 188 -1.66 -18.94 17.88
C LEU A 188 -2.74 -20.05 17.84
N PRO A 189 -3.92 -19.85 18.43
CA PRO A 189 -4.94 -20.91 18.52
C PRO A 189 -5.22 -21.57 17.15
N ALA A 190 -5.16 -22.91 17.11
CA ALA A 190 -5.34 -23.69 15.89
C ALA A 190 -6.79 -23.75 15.43
N GLU A 191 -7.71 -23.81 16.40
CA GLU A 191 -9.15 -23.78 16.23
C GLU A 191 -9.76 -22.99 17.39
N GLY A 192 -10.81 -22.24 17.09
CA GLY A 192 -11.63 -21.47 18.02
C GLY A 192 -12.77 -20.88 17.22
N GLU A 193 -13.96 -20.72 17.80
CA GLU A 193 -15.09 -20.09 17.09
C GLU A 193 -14.92 -18.57 17.05
N VAL A 194 -13.81 -18.04 16.50
CA VAL A 194 -13.69 -16.59 16.27
C VAL A 194 -14.66 -16.24 15.16
N SER A 195 -15.87 -15.84 15.55
CA SER A 195 -16.94 -15.55 14.61
C SER A 195 -16.59 -14.36 13.71
N THR A 196 -15.81 -13.42 14.26
CA THR A 196 -15.54 -12.10 13.69
C THR A 196 -14.04 -11.77 13.71
N LEU A 197 -13.48 -11.49 12.54
CA LEU A 197 -12.11 -10.98 12.40
C LEU A 197 -12.16 -9.49 12.05
N VAL A 198 -11.65 -8.63 12.92
CA VAL A 198 -11.54 -7.19 12.67
C VAL A 198 -10.16 -6.90 12.11
N THR A 199 -10.11 -6.34 10.90
CA THR A 199 -8.87 -6.01 10.20
C THR A 199 -8.59 -4.52 10.31
N VAL A 200 -7.32 -4.17 10.51
CA VAL A 200 -6.87 -2.81 10.82
C VAL A 200 -5.94 -2.30 9.72
N GLY A 201 -5.87 -0.97 9.59
CA GLY A 201 -4.83 -0.33 8.79
C GLY A 201 -5.09 -0.26 7.28
N ALA A 202 -4.12 0.28 6.55
CA ALA A 202 -4.25 0.65 5.14
C ALA A 202 -4.53 -0.56 4.22
N ASN A 203 -3.97 -1.72 4.55
CA ASN A 203 -4.15 -2.92 3.75
C ASN A 203 -5.56 -3.51 3.93
N ALA A 204 -6.13 -3.42 5.12
CA ALA A 204 -7.52 -3.81 5.37
C ALA A 204 -8.51 -2.94 4.58
N ASN A 205 -8.29 -1.61 4.57
CA ASN A 205 -9.07 -0.67 3.76
C ASN A 205 -9.03 -1.05 2.27
N ALA A 206 -7.84 -1.24 1.71
CA ALA A 206 -7.70 -1.61 0.30
C ALA A 206 -8.35 -2.97 -0.04
N LEU A 207 -8.29 -3.95 0.86
CA LEU A 207 -8.99 -5.22 0.68
C LEU A 207 -10.51 -5.06 0.65
N TYR A 208 -11.04 -4.14 1.46
CA TYR A 208 -12.46 -3.78 1.42
C TYR A 208 -12.83 -3.08 0.11
N ASP A 209 -12.03 -2.10 -0.32
CA ASP A 209 -12.29 -1.39 -1.58
C ASP A 209 -12.28 -2.34 -2.80
N LEU A 210 -11.36 -3.32 -2.82
CA LEU A 210 -11.36 -4.38 -3.83
C LEU A 210 -12.58 -5.29 -3.75
N TYR A 211 -13.05 -5.56 -2.53
CA TYR A 211 -14.24 -6.39 -2.30
C TYR A 211 -15.50 -5.68 -2.79
N THR A 212 -15.65 -4.40 -2.47
CA THR A 212 -16.81 -3.59 -2.88
C THR A 212 -16.82 -3.36 -4.38
N GLU A 213 -15.67 -3.06 -4.99
CA GLU A 213 -15.52 -2.92 -6.44
C GLU A 213 -15.90 -4.23 -7.17
N LEU A 214 -15.40 -5.38 -6.70
CA LEU A 214 -15.66 -6.66 -7.35
C LEU A 214 -17.13 -7.12 -7.23
N TYR A 215 -17.80 -6.79 -6.13
CA TYR A 215 -19.15 -7.30 -5.83
C TYR A 215 -20.26 -6.25 -5.92
N GLY A 216 -19.94 -4.98 -6.15
CA GLY A 216 -20.90 -3.87 -6.16
C GLY A 216 -21.64 -3.72 -4.83
N THR A 217 -20.99 -4.03 -3.71
CA THR A 217 -21.59 -3.94 -2.36
C THR A 217 -21.08 -2.69 -1.66
N GLN A 218 -21.97 -1.91 -1.07
CA GLN A 218 -21.63 -0.81 -0.15
C GLN A 218 -22.42 -1.06 1.14
N GLU A 219 -21.78 -0.89 2.29
CA GLU A 219 -22.42 -1.06 3.61
C GLU A 219 -22.60 0.32 4.24
N ASP A 220 -23.83 0.68 4.59
CA ASP A 220 -24.15 1.88 5.36
C ASP A 220 -23.89 1.58 6.85
N GLY A 221 -22.61 1.59 7.25
CA GLY A 221 -22.20 1.33 8.63
C GLY A 221 -20.85 0.63 8.75
N VAL A 222 -20.79 -0.42 9.57
CA VAL A 222 -19.56 -1.19 9.75
C VAL A 222 -19.21 -1.90 8.45
N ARG A 223 -18.05 -1.54 7.90
CA ARG A 223 -17.50 -2.15 6.70
C ARG A 223 -17.23 -3.63 6.93
N ALA A 224 -18.05 -4.48 6.32
CA ALA A 224 -18.04 -5.92 6.52
C ALA A 224 -17.85 -6.69 5.20
N MET A 225 -17.10 -7.78 5.28
CA MET A 225 -16.89 -8.72 4.18
C MET A 225 -17.26 -10.13 4.65
N LYS A 226 -18.13 -10.81 3.89
CA LYS A 226 -18.45 -12.21 4.17
C LYS A 226 -17.28 -13.10 3.77
N TYR A 227 -16.81 -13.97 4.67
CA TYR A 227 -15.66 -14.84 4.42
C TYR A 227 -15.77 -15.64 3.11
N LYS A 228 -16.97 -16.16 2.77
CA LYS A 228 -17.19 -16.90 1.51
C LYS A 228 -16.90 -16.07 0.25
N LYS A 229 -17.28 -14.78 0.25
CA LYS A 229 -16.99 -13.84 -0.85
C LYS A 229 -15.54 -13.37 -0.80
N PHE A 230 -15.00 -13.12 0.40
CA PHE A 230 -13.58 -12.77 0.57
C PHE A 230 -12.65 -13.87 0.07
N LYS A 231 -12.95 -15.14 0.35
CA LYS A 231 -12.22 -16.31 -0.17
C LYS A 231 -12.16 -16.31 -1.71
N LYS A 232 -13.25 -15.93 -2.38
CA LYS A 232 -13.31 -15.81 -3.85
C LYS A 232 -12.50 -14.60 -4.34
N LEU A 233 -12.56 -13.46 -3.64
CA LEU A 233 -11.70 -12.30 -3.91
C LEU A 233 -10.23 -12.69 -3.82
N THR A 234 -9.80 -13.38 -2.76
CA THR A 234 -8.41 -13.85 -2.63
C THR A 234 -7.98 -14.72 -3.82
N GLN A 235 -8.85 -15.64 -4.26
CA GLN A 235 -8.54 -16.47 -5.44
C GLN A 235 -8.45 -15.64 -6.72
N HIS A 236 -9.32 -14.65 -6.88
CA HIS A 236 -9.28 -13.71 -8.00
C HIS A 236 -7.98 -12.88 -7.99
N LEU A 237 -7.53 -12.37 -6.84
CA LEU A 237 -6.26 -11.64 -6.72
C LEU A 237 -5.03 -12.52 -7.03
N ILE A 238 -5.13 -13.85 -6.89
CA ILE A 238 -4.04 -14.78 -7.21
C ILE A 238 -4.04 -15.19 -8.69
N SER A 239 -5.21 -15.38 -9.29
CA SER A 239 -5.33 -16.09 -10.59
C SER A 239 -6.28 -15.44 -11.62
N GLY A 240 -6.99 -14.38 -11.24
CA GLY A 240 -7.90 -13.66 -12.13
C GLY A 240 -7.13 -12.95 -13.25
N HIS A 241 -7.63 -13.08 -14.49
CA HIS A 241 -7.03 -12.45 -15.66
C HIS A 241 -7.03 -10.90 -15.60
N ASP A 242 -8.03 -10.33 -14.95
CA ASP A 242 -8.31 -8.92 -14.75
C ASP A 242 -7.87 -8.41 -13.37
N ARG A 243 -7.19 -9.25 -12.56
CA ARG A 243 -6.76 -8.89 -11.19
C ARG A 243 -6.00 -7.57 -11.13
N SER A 244 -5.11 -7.32 -12.09
CA SER A 244 -4.31 -6.09 -12.11
C SER A 244 -5.17 -4.88 -12.41
N ARG A 245 -6.21 -5.04 -13.24
CA ARG A 245 -7.15 -3.96 -13.54
C ARG A 245 -7.99 -3.62 -12.31
N LEU A 246 -8.53 -4.65 -11.64
CA LEU A 246 -9.26 -4.48 -10.37
C LEU A 246 -8.41 -3.73 -9.33
N ILE A 247 -7.14 -4.09 -9.19
CA ILE A 247 -6.24 -3.42 -8.23
C ILE A 247 -5.96 -1.97 -8.63
N LEU A 248 -5.72 -1.71 -9.91
CA LEU A 248 -5.48 -0.34 -10.39
C LEU A 248 -6.70 0.56 -10.26
N ASP A 249 -7.90 0.00 -10.36
CA ASP A 249 -9.15 0.75 -10.27
C ASP A 249 -9.54 1.05 -8.81
N ALA A 250 -9.34 0.09 -7.88
CA ALA A 250 -9.77 0.24 -6.50
C ALA A 250 -8.66 0.69 -5.51
N ALA A 251 -7.43 0.19 -5.65
CA ALA A 251 -6.35 0.42 -4.70
C ALA A 251 -4.96 0.39 -5.36
N PRO A 252 -4.67 1.30 -6.33
CA PRO A 252 -3.47 1.25 -7.16
C PRO A 252 -2.17 1.32 -6.37
N GLU A 253 -2.14 2.07 -5.27
CA GLU A 253 -0.98 2.21 -4.39
C GLU A 253 -0.63 0.92 -3.64
N LYS A 254 -1.56 -0.05 -3.60
CA LYS A 254 -1.38 -1.34 -2.95
C LYS A 254 -1.07 -2.47 -3.92
N LEU A 255 -0.70 -2.16 -5.16
CA LEU A 255 -0.33 -3.14 -6.17
C LEU A 255 0.62 -4.20 -5.60
N TYR A 256 1.71 -3.84 -4.94
CA TYR A 256 2.67 -4.84 -4.46
C TYR A 256 2.20 -5.66 -3.24
N SER A 257 1.12 -5.27 -2.54
CA SER A 257 0.80 -5.79 -1.21
C SER A 257 -0.56 -6.50 -1.09
N VAL A 258 -1.60 -6.10 -1.83
CA VAL A 258 -2.98 -6.63 -1.63
C VAL A 258 -3.13 -8.12 -1.86
N GLY A 259 -2.39 -8.70 -2.83
CA GLY A 259 -2.43 -10.14 -3.07
C GLY A 259 -1.93 -10.94 -1.85
N ILE A 260 -0.86 -10.45 -1.21
CA ILE A 260 -0.28 -11.07 -0.01
C ILE A 260 -1.17 -10.81 1.20
N ALA A 261 -1.66 -9.57 1.37
CA ALA A 261 -2.60 -9.22 2.44
C ALA A 261 -3.84 -10.13 2.41
N ALA A 262 -4.41 -10.35 1.22
CA ALA A 262 -5.55 -11.26 1.05
C ALA A 262 -5.21 -12.70 1.45
N ILE A 263 -3.99 -13.18 1.18
CA ILE A 263 -3.54 -14.52 1.60
C ILE A 263 -3.43 -14.58 3.13
N VAL A 264 -2.84 -13.56 3.77
CA VAL A 264 -2.70 -13.49 5.23
C VAL A 264 -4.07 -13.50 5.91
N THR A 265 -4.92 -12.54 5.57
CA THR A 265 -6.28 -12.41 6.12
C THR A 265 -7.09 -13.68 5.89
N ARG A 266 -7.04 -14.27 4.69
CA ARG A 266 -7.76 -15.52 4.40
C ARG A 266 -7.23 -16.71 5.22
N THR A 267 -5.92 -16.80 5.39
CA THR A 267 -5.29 -17.90 6.13
C THR A 267 -5.70 -17.84 7.60
N LEU A 268 -5.68 -16.64 8.19
CA LEU A 268 -6.11 -16.42 9.57
C LEU A 268 -7.62 -16.63 9.75
N ALA A 269 -8.45 -16.03 8.88
CA ALA A 269 -9.90 -16.21 8.92
C ALA A 269 -10.31 -17.68 8.76
N LYS A 270 -9.58 -18.46 7.94
CA LYS A 270 -9.82 -19.90 7.81
C LYS A 270 -9.43 -20.64 9.09
N ARG A 271 -8.27 -20.31 9.67
CA ARG A 271 -7.76 -20.94 10.90
C ARG A 271 -8.77 -20.81 12.03
N PHE A 272 -9.36 -19.63 12.20
CA PHE A 272 -10.34 -19.41 13.27
C PHE A 272 -11.80 -19.67 12.87
N GLY A 273 -12.09 -20.25 11.71
CA GLY A 273 -13.48 -20.52 11.31
C GLY A 273 -14.37 -19.28 11.13
N THR A 274 -13.78 -18.11 10.88
CA THR A 274 -14.46 -16.81 10.82
C THR A 274 -15.54 -16.74 9.74
N LYS A 275 -16.68 -16.13 10.09
CA LYS A 275 -17.81 -15.88 9.18
C LYS A 275 -17.74 -14.48 8.58
N ASP A 276 -17.40 -13.51 9.40
CA ASP A 276 -17.42 -12.09 9.09
C ASP A 276 -16.04 -11.44 9.29
N ILE A 277 -15.60 -10.69 8.29
CA ILE A 277 -14.37 -9.91 8.34
C ILE A 277 -14.77 -8.44 8.34
N LEU A 278 -14.53 -7.74 9.45
CA LEU A 278 -14.83 -6.32 9.59
C LEU A 278 -13.57 -5.50 9.30
N VAL A 279 -13.75 -4.25 8.88
CA VAL A 279 -12.64 -3.30 8.70
C VAL A 279 -12.80 -2.16 9.69
N SER A 280 -11.79 -1.99 10.53
CA SER A 280 -11.73 -0.88 11.46
C SER A 280 -11.50 0.46 10.74
N ASP A 281 -12.06 1.52 11.32
CA ASP A 281 -11.79 2.93 11.05
C ASP A 281 -10.72 3.53 11.99
N HIS A 282 -10.25 2.77 13.00
CA HIS A 282 -9.23 3.16 13.96
C HIS A 282 -8.01 2.22 13.89
N GLY A 283 -6.84 2.69 14.31
CA GLY A 283 -5.64 1.87 14.50
C GLY A 283 -4.66 2.51 15.46
N VAL A 284 -3.37 2.28 15.22
CA VAL A 284 -2.28 2.66 16.12
C VAL A 284 -2.28 4.13 16.52
N LYS A 285 -2.66 5.08 15.64
CA LYS A 285 -2.59 6.51 15.94
C LYS A 285 -3.65 6.94 16.95
N GLU A 286 -4.87 6.44 16.78
CA GLU A 286 -5.98 6.70 17.69
C GLU A 286 -5.75 6.04 19.05
N GLY A 287 -5.25 4.80 19.04
CA GLY A 287 -4.87 4.08 20.25
C GLY A 287 -3.73 4.76 21.01
N TYR A 288 -2.68 5.17 20.28
CA TYR A 288 -1.55 5.91 20.84
C TYR A 288 -2.02 7.20 21.50
N LEU A 289 -2.80 8.03 20.79
CA LEU A 289 -3.32 9.28 21.34
C LEU A 289 -4.18 9.03 22.58
N ARG A 290 -5.03 8.00 22.56
CA ARG A 290 -5.86 7.63 23.73
C ARG A 290 -5.01 7.30 24.95
N LEU A 291 -3.96 6.53 24.77
CA LEU A 291 -3.06 6.12 25.85
C LEU A 291 -2.20 7.28 26.39
N ILE A 292 -1.78 8.19 25.51
CA ILE A 292 -1.10 9.43 25.92
C ILE A 292 -2.02 10.29 26.78
N LEU A 293 -3.25 10.51 26.32
CA LEU A 293 -4.22 11.38 27.00
C LEU A 293 -4.75 10.77 28.30
N SER A 294 -4.76 9.45 28.44
CA SER A 294 -5.06 8.77 29.71
C SER A 294 -3.88 8.72 30.69
N GLY A 295 -2.66 9.03 30.23
CA GLY A 295 -1.43 8.92 31.02
C GLY A 295 -0.90 7.49 31.16
N GLU A 296 -1.46 6.52 30.45
CA GLU A 296 -0.97 5.13 30.41
C GLU A 296 0.30 4.97 29.58
N LEU A 297 0.52 5.88 28.61
CA LEU A 297 1.72 5.94 27.81
C LEU A 297 2.36 7.33 27.94
N ILE A 298 3.69 7.38 27.90
CA ILE A 298 4.45 8.62 27.84
C ILE A 298 5.01 8.76 26.43
N GLY A 299 4.75 9.91 25.82
CA GLY A 299 5.26 10.30 24.52
C GLY A 299 5.83 11.70 24.57
N ALA A 300 6.86 11.96 23.78
CA ALA A 300 7.41 13.29 23.61
C ALA A 300 6.60 14.02 22.52
N PRO A 301 5.86 15.09 22.87
CA PRO A 301 5.21 15.95 21.89
C PRO A 301 6.21 16.94 21.27
N TYR A 302 5.84 17.46 20.10
CA TYR A 302 6.28 18.75 19.61
C TYR A 302 5.14 19.75 19.80
N HIS A 303 5.39 20.87 20.47
CA HIS A 303 4.41 21.92 20.67
C HIS A 303 4.51 22.94 19.53
N TYR A 304 3.39 23.24 18.87
CA TYR A 304 3.37 24.23 17.79
C TYR A 304 3.57 25.66 18.31
N THR A 305 3.16 25.94 19.55
CA THR A 305 3.32 27.26 20.21
C THR A 305 4.78 27.63 20.43
N ASP A 306 5.61 26.67 20.83
CA ASP A 306 7.04 26.90 21.12
C ASP A 306 7.84 27.23 19.84
N ALA A 307 7.31 26.82 18.68
CA ALA A 307 7.92 27.07 17.39
C ALA A 307 7.58 28.44 16.80
N GLU A 308 6.46 29.05 17.19
CA GLU A 308 6.14 30.43 16.82
C GLU A 308 7.11 31.40 17.51
N GLU A 309 7.43 31.20 18.80
CA GLU A 309 8.44 32.02 19.50
C GLU A 309 9.84 31.90 18.87
N ALA A 310 10.23 30.71 18.39
CA ALA A 310 11.50 30.51 17.69
C ALA A 310 11.54 31.24 16.33
N TYR A 311 10.43 31.27 15.59
CA TYR A 311 10.33 32.01 14.31
C TYR A 311 10.33 33.53 14.50
N PHE A 312 9.79 34.03 15.62
CA PHE A 312 9.84 35.46 15.96
C PHE A 312 11.24 35.92 16.38
N TYR A 313 12.05 35.04 16.98
CA TYR A 313 13.45 35.34 17.31
C TYR A 313 14.34 35.38 16.06
N ASP A 314 14.18 34.44 15.12
CA ASP A 314 14.97 34.42 13.86
C ASP A 314 14.63 35.59 12.92
N ALA A 315 13.41 36.14 12.97
CA ALA A 315 13.01 37.28 12.16
C ALA A 315 13.49 38.65 12.72
N ALA A 316 14.03 38.69 13.94
CA ALA A 316 14.40 39.92 14.63
C ALA A 316 15.90 40.30 14.50
N GLU A 317 16.76 39.41 13.98
CA GLU A 317 18.18 39.71 13.72
C GLU A 317 18.62 39.26 12.32
N GLU A 318 18.22 40.00 11.29
CA GLU A 318 18.99 40.03 10.03
C GLU A 318 18.78 41.37 9.30
N THR A 319 19.36 42.44 9.86
CA THR A 319 19.68 43.65 9.07
C THR A 319 20.98 43.42 8.32
N LEU A 320 20.88 42.89 7.10
CA LEU A 320 21.99 42.84 6.16
C LEU A 320 22.45 44.27 5.79
N PRO A 321 23.76 44.59 5.81
CA PRO A 321 24.23 45.89 5.35
C PRO A 321 24.08 45.99 3.83
N ALA A 322 23.64 47.17 3.36
CA ALA A 322 23.47 47.48 1.96
C ALA A 322 24.81 47.39 1.20
N LEU A 323 24.85 46.57 0.15
CA LEU A 323 25.94 46.53 -0.82
C LEU A 323 25.76 47.69 -1.80
N GLU A 324 26.69 48.65 -1.78
CA GLU A 324 26.84 49.66 -2.81
C GLU A 324 27.32 49.01 -4.12
N VAL A 325 26.61 49.31 -5.20
CA VAL A 325 26.98 48.88 -6.57
C VAL A 325 27.84 49.97 -7.18
N THR A 326 29.11 49.69 -7.41
CA THR A 326 29.98 50.50 -8.27
C THR A 326 29.92 49.93 -9.69
N GLU A 327 29.47 50.74 -10.64
CA GLU A 327 29.55 50.46 -12.08
C GLU A 327 31.01 50.58 -12.53
N GLU A 328 31.59 49.51 -13.08
CA GLU A 328 32.84 49.57 -13.86
C GLU A 328 32.51 49.26 -15.33
N GLU A 329 32.91 50.18 -16.21
CA GLU A 329 32.77 50.10 -17.66
C GLU A 329 33.65 48.99 -18.26
N GLU A 330 33.03 48.14 -19.09
CA GLU A 330 33.69 47.06 -19.82
C GLU A 330 34.34 47.62 -21.10
N VAL A 331 35.68 47.69 -21.14
CA VAL A 331 36.45 48.03 -22.35
C VAL A 331 36.87 46.75 -23.07
N VAL A 332 36.36 46.57 -24.28
CA VAL A 332 36.68 45.45 -25.19
C VAL A 332 37.97 45.74 -25.97
N PRO A 333 38.97 44.84 -26.00
CA PRO A 333 40.00 44.89 -27.04
C PRO A 333 39.78 43.85 -28.13
N ALA A 334 40.24 44.23 -29.32
CA ALA A 334 40.01 43.61 -30.61
C ALA A 334 40.75 42.27 -30.81
N ALA A 335 40.24 41.52 -31.80
CA ALA A 335 40.72 40.24 -32.27
C ALA A 335 42.10 40.32 -32.97
N GLU A 336 42.96 39.33 -32.71
CA GLU A 336 44.06 38.94 -33.60
C GLU A 336 44.18 37.41 -33.68
N GLU A 337 44.75 36.98 -34.80
CA GLU A 337 44.65 35.68 -35.47
C GLU A 337 45.37 34.49 -34.81
N VAL A 338 44.96 33.34 -35.34
CA VAL A 338 45.32 31.95 -35.07
C VAL A 338 46.79 31.64 -35.37
N THR A 339 47.43 30.87 -34.49
CA THR A 339 48.49 29.90 -34.87
C THR A 339 48.32 28.58 -34.10
N GLU A 340 48.35 27.47 -34.83
CA GLU A 340 48.41 26.09 -34.33
C GLU A 340 49.66 25.85 -33.46
N VAL A 341 49.59 24.85 -32.56
CA VAL A 341 50.58 23.74 -32.42
C VAL A 341 50.34 22.93 -31.12
N GLU A 342 50.13 21.62 -31.34
CA GLU A 342 50.50 20.41 -30.58
C GLU A 342 50.07 20.12 -29.12
N THR A 343 49.48 18.92 -28.99
CA THR A 343 49.25 18.12 -27.78
C THR A 343 50.53 17.56 -27.16
N PRO A 344 50.50 17.16 -25.86
CA PRO A 344 50.75 15.74 -25.59
C PRO A 344 49.84 15.05 -24.55
N ALA A 345 49.65 13.76 -24.83
CA ALA A 345 49.33 12.58 -24.01
C ALA A 345 49.89 12.61 -22.56
N GLU A 346 49.52 11.80 -21.57
CA GLU A 346 48.80 10.52 -21.40
C GLU A 346 48.69 10.30 -19.87
N ASN A 347 47.68 9.57 -19.37
CA ASN A 347 47.85 8.44 -18.44
C ASN A 347 46.53 7.93 -17.85
N ALA A 348 46.11 6.75 -18.29
CA ALA A 348 45.09 5.91 -17.67
C ALA A 348 45.69 4.52 -17.34
N PRO A 349 45.36 3.89 -16.20
CA PRO A 349 45.86 2.56 -15.89
C PRO A 349 45.05 1.42 -16.53
N LYS A 350 45.78 0.38 -16.93
CA LYS A 350 45.41 -0.79 -17.75
C LYS A 350 44.49 -1.80 -17.03
N ARG A 351 43.59 -2.43 -17.81
CA ARG A 351 42.87 -3.68 -17.49
C ARG A 351 43.29 -4.80 -18.47
N HIS A 352 43.31 -6.05 -18.01
CA HIS A 352 43.48 -7.27 -18.82
C HIS A 352 42.46 -8.34 -18.35
N PRO A 353 42.18 -9.42 -19.12
CA PRO A 353 41.44 -9.42 -20.38
C PRO A 353 40.27 -10.44 -20.39
N GLY A 354 39.23 -10.22 -21.20
CA GLY A 354 38.13 -11.18 -21.31
C GLY A 354 37.22 -11.03 -22.53
N ARG A 355 37.36 -11.98 -23.45
CA ARG A 355 36.45 -12.41 -24.55
C ARG A 355 36.40 -11.54 -25.83
N PRO A 356 36.55 -12.13 -27.04
CA PRO A 356 36.54 -11.38 -28.30
C PRO A 356 35.14 -10.84 -28.61
N ARG A 357 35.07 -9.55 -28.98
CA ARG A 357 33.83 -8.84 -29.35
C ARG A 357 33.55 -9.05 -30.83
N LYS A 358 32.33 -9.46 -31.16
CA LYS A 358 31.79 -9.59 -32.53
C LYS A 358 31.98 -8.26 -33.28
N GLN A 359 32.49 -8.29 -34.51
CA GLN A 359 32.56 -7.12 -35.38
C GLN A 359 31.14 -6.64 -35.71
N LYS A 360 30.88 -5.35 -35.50
CA LYS A 360 29.64 -4.67 -35.89
C LYS A 360 29.63 -4.47 -37.42
N THR A 361 28.46 -4.54 -38.03
CA THR A 361 28.26 -4.26 -39.47
C THR A 361 28.31 -2.76 -39.76
N GLU A 362 28.58 -2.37 -41.01
CA GLU A 362 28.63 -0.95 -41.46
C GLU A 362 27.34 -0.17 -41.15
N GLU A 363 26.21 -0.86 -41.06
CA GLU A 363 24.91 -0.29 -40.72
C GLU A 363 24.79 0.12 -39.23
N GLU A 364 25.49 -0.58 -38.33
CA GLU A 364 25.51 -0.25 -36.89
C GLU A 364 26.46 0.92 -36.56
N LEU A 365 27.47 1.18 -37.39
CA LEU A 365 28.37 2.33 -37.25
C LEU A 365 27.74 3.63 -37.79
N ALA A 366 26.81 3.54 -38.73
CA ALA A 366 26.06 4.69 -39.26
C ALA A 366 25.01 5.21 -38.26
N ALA A 367 24.43 4.34 -37.42
CA ALA A 367 23.44 4.73 -36.41
C ALA A 367 24.06 5.41 -35.16
N GLU A 368 25.34 5.14 -34.88
CA GLU A 368 26.05 5.68 -33.71
C GLU A 368 26.59 7.11 -33.95
N ASN A 369 26.71 7.53 -35.22
CA ASN A 369 27.22 8.83 -35.65
C ASN A 369 26.14 9.84 -36.10
N ALA A 370 24.85 9.56 -35.85
CA ALA A 370 23.78 10.51 -36.11
C ALA A 370 23.78 11.66 -35.08
N PRO A 371 23.64 12.94 -35.50
CA PRO A 371 23.71 14.08 -34.58
C PRO A 371 22.59 14.04 -33.54
N LYS A 372 22.97 14.18 -32.26
CA LYS A 372 22.06 14.28 -31.12
C LYS A 372 21.23 15.57 -31.22
N ARG A 373 19.90 15.44 -31.22
CA ARG A 373 18.96 16.57 -31.21
C ARG A 373 19.01 17.30 -29.87
N HIS A 374 19.30 18.60 -29.89
CA HIS A 374 19.18 19.49 -28.73
C HIS A 374 17.69 19.68 -28.32
N PRO A 375 17.38 19.85 -27.02
CA PRO A 375 16.03 20.13 -26.55
C PRO A 375 15.71 21.62 -26.72
N GLY A 376 14.68 21.93 -27.50
CA GLY A 376 14.21 23.31 -27.69
C GLY A 376 13.60 23.52 -29.07
N ARG A 377 12.33 23.16 -29.25
CA ARG A 377 11.52 23.63 -30.38
C ARG A 377 10.19 24.14 -29.84
N PRO A 378 9.77 25.38 -30.15
CA PRO A 378 8.47 25.87 -29.74
C PRO A 378 7.36 25.03 -30.41
N ARG A 379 6.30 24.75 -29.64
CA ARG A 379 5.11 24.02 -30.11
C ARG A 379 4.54 24.70 -31.35
N LYS A 380 4.35 23.96 -32.45
CA LYS A 380 3.54 24.42 -33.59
C LYS A 380 2.14 24.79 -33.07
N GLN A 381 1.67 25.99 -33.41
CA GLN A 381 0.27 26.36 -33.22
C GLN A 381 -0.61 25.46 -34.09
N LYS A 382 -1.68 24.91 -33.52
CA LYS A 382 -2.69 24.11 -34.23
C LYS A 382 -3.42 24.99 -35.25
N THR A 383 -3.79 24.42 -36.39
CA THR A 383 -4.60 25.13 -37.39
C THR A 383 -6.04 25.31 -36.89
N GLU A 384 -6.76 26.30 -37.43
CA GLU A 384 -8.18 26.56 -37.08
C GLU A 384 -9.07 25.33 -37.33
N GLU A 385 -8.72 24.49 -38.30
CA GLU A 385 -9.41 23.24 -38.61
C GLU A 385 -9.21 22.16 -37.52
N GLU A 386 -8.03 22.11 -36.90
CA GLU A 386 -7.73 21.21 -35.77
C GLU A 386 -8.42 21.66 -34.47
N LEU A 387 -8.56 22.97 -34.27
CA LEU A 387 -9.29 23.55 -33.12
C LEU A 387 -10.81 23.40 -33.27
N ALA A 388 -11.34 23.36 -34.49
CA ALA A 388 -12.74 23.10 -34.77
C ALA A 388 -13.13 21.62 -34.54
N ALA A 389 -12.23 20.68 -34.83
CA ALA A 389 -12.45 19.25 -34.59
C ALA A 389 -12.43 18.88 -33.09
N GLU A 390 -11.67 19.62 -32.27
CA GLU A 390 -11.54 19.38 -30.83
C GLU A 390 -12.71 19.98 -30.01
N ASN A 391 -13.41 20.99 -30.58
CA ASN A 391 -14.55 21.69 -29.95
C ASN A 391 -15.93 21.21 -30.44
N ALA A 392 -16.00 20.15 -31.25
CA ALA A 392 -17.28 19.55 -31.63
C ALA A 392 -17.92 18.83 -30.42
N PRO A 393 -19.24 19.02 -30.15
CA PRO A 393 -19.90 18.39 -29.01
C PRO A 393 -19.82 16.86 -29.10
N LYS A 394 -19.27 16.24 -28.05
CA LYS A 394 -19.17 14.79 -27.90
C LYS A 394 -20.56 14.15 -27.95
N ARG A 395 -20.85 13.38 -29.00
CA ARG A 395 -22.03 12.51 -29.06
C ARG A 395 -21.95 11.46 -27.96
N HIS A 396 -22.93 11.44 -27.05
CA HIS A 396 -23.10 10.40 -26.03
C HIS A 396 -23.17 8.99 -26.65
N PRO A 397 -22.56 7.95 -26.05
CA PRO A 397 -22.84 6.57 -26.44
C PRO A 397 -24.12 6.10 -25.75
N GLY A 398 -25.26 6.56 -26.25
CA GLY A 398 -26.58 6.01 -25.93
C GLY A 398 -27.18 5.40 -27.18
N ARG A 399 -26.96 4.10 -27.42
CA ARG A 399 -27.68 3.38 -28.48
C ARG A 399 -29.03 2.93 -27.92
N PRO A 400 -30.19 3.39 -28.42
CA PRO A 400 -31.44 2.73 -28.07
C PRO A 400 -31.41 1.31 -28.63
N ARG A 401 -31.79 0.36 -27.78
CA ARG A 401 -31.93 -1.06 -28.14
C ARG A 401 -32.90 -1.15 -29.33
N LYS A 402 -32.45 -1.63 -30.49
CA LYS A 402 -33.36 -1.97 -31.59
C LYS A 402 -34.40 -2.96 -31.06
N GLN A 403 -35.68 -2.62 -31.17
CA GLN A 403 -36.75 -3.59 -30.95
C GLN A 403 -36.60 -4.70 -32.00
N LYS A 404 -36.62 -5.96 -31.55
CA LYS A 404 -36.61 -7.13 -32.42
C LYS A 404 -37.85 -7.10 -33.31
N THR A 405 -37.67 -7.46 -34.57
CA THR A 405 -38.79 -7.62 -35.50
C THR A 405 -39.64 -8.85 -35.13
N ALA A 406 -40.91 -8.89 -35.57
CA ALA A 406 -41.79 -10.02 -35.29
C ALA A 406 -41.25 -11.37 -35.84
N GLU A 407 -40.45 -11.33 -36.90
CA GLU A 407 -39.73 -12.51 -37.43
C GLU A 407 -38.61 -13.00 -36.50
N GLU A 408 -37.87 -12.09 -35.85
CA GLU A 408 -36.79 -12.46 -34.92
C GLU A 408 -37.31 -13.07 -33.61
N LEU A 409 -38.51 -12.69 -33.17
CA LEU A 409 -39.18 -13.28 -32.00
C LEU A 409 -39.81 -14.65 -32.32
N ALA A 410 -40.16 -14.91 -33.59
CA ALA A 410 -40.66 -16.21 -34.04
C ALA A 410 -39.55 -17.27 -34.14
N ALA A 411 -38.32 -16.86 -34.48
CA ALA A 411 -37.17 -17.77 -34.57
C ALA A 411 -36.65 -18.25 -33.20
N GLU A 412 -36.86 -17.47 -32.14
CA GLU A 412 -36.40 -17.77 -30.78
C GLU A 412 -37.34 -18.75 -30.04
N ASN A 413 -38.59 -18.89 -30.50
CA ASN A 413 -39.62 -19.77 -29.92
C ASN A 413 -39.81 -21.10 -30.69
N ALA A 414 -38.93 -21.44 -31.63
CA ALA A 414 -38.99 -22.73 -32.32
C ALA A 414 -38.44 -23.86 -31.41
N PRO A 415 -39.16 -24.99 -31.24
CA PRO A 415 -38.71 -26.08 -30.39
C PRO A 415 -37.40 -26.70 -30.91
N LYS A 416 -36.40 -26.80 -30.03
CA LYS A 416 -35.09 -27.39 -30.33
C LYS A 416 -35.25 -28.85 -30.77
N ARG A 417 -34.95 -29.14 -32.04
CA ARG A 417 -34.80 -30.52 -32.53
C ARG A 417 -33.60 -31.18 -31.86
N HIS A 418 -33.85 -32.15 -30.99
CA HIS A 418 -32.82 -33.02 -30.42
C HIS A 418 -32.11 -33.80 -31.54
N ARG A 419 -30.80 -33.57 -31.71
CA ARG A 419 -29.93 -34.51 -32.44
C ARG A 419 -29.62 -35.68 -31.51
N GLY A 420 -30.25 -36.81 -31.77
CA GLY A 420 -30.04 -38.06 -31.06
C GLY A 420 -28.62 -38.62 -31.26
N ARG A 421 -28.10 -39.23 -30.20
CA ARG A 421 -26.93 -40.13 -30.22
C ARG A 421 -27.46 -41.55 -29.94
N PRO A 422 -27.00 -42.62 -30.62
CA PRO A 422 -27.68 -43.91 -30.59
C PRO A 422 -27.53 -44.60 -29.23
N ARG A 423 -28.63 -45.11 -28.69
CA ARG A 423 -28.65 -46.08 -27.58
C ARG A 423 -28.20 -47.45 -28.09
N LYS A 424 -27.24 -48.06 -27.40
CA LYS A 424 -26.99 -49.51 -27.47
C LYS A 424 -28.15 -50.21 -26.75
N GLN A 425 -28.81 -51.12 -27.47
CA GLN A 425 -29.71 -52.13 -26.92
C GLN A 425 -28.87 -53.23 -26.27
N THR A 426 -29.29 -53.68 -25.10
CA THR A 426 -29.05 -55.04 -24.60
C THR A 426 -30.38 -55.51 -24.07
N GLU A 427 -30.92 -56.53 -24.74
CA GLU A 427 -32.14 -57.24 -24.42
C GLU A 427 -32.00 -58.10 -23.17
N GLU A 428 -33.17 -58.39 -22.62
CA GLU A 428 -33.53 -59.14 -21.42
C GLU A 428 -33.11 -60.61 -21.48
N VAL A 429 -32.88 -61.20 -20.29
CA VAL A 429 -33.42 -62.54 -19.98
C VAL A 429 -33.90 -62.50 -18.51
N GLU A 430 -35.20 -62.66 -18.33
CA GLU A 430 -35.84 -63.10 -17.08
C GLU A 430 -35.61 -64.60 -16.88
N GLU A 431 -35.30 -64.99 -15.64
CA GLU A 431 -35.60 -66.27 -14.97
C GLU A 431 -35.16 -66.01 -13.52
N GLY A 432 -35.95 -66.12 -12.45
CA GLY A 432 -37.06 -67.00 -12.14
C GLY A 432 -36.77 -67.58 -10.75
N GLY A 433 -37.69 -67.44 -9.79
CA GLY A 433 -37.77 -68.37 -8.66
C GLY A 433 -37.26 -67.91 -7.28
N ASN A 434 -38.23 -67.47 -6.47
CA ASN A 434 -38.66 -68.13 -5.22
C ASN A 434 -37.86 -68.00 -3.90
N GLN A 435 -38.67 -67.76 -2.86
CA GLN A 435 -38.61 -68.24 -1.46
C GLN A 435 -37.82 -67.48 -0.37
N ASP A 436 -38.62 -66.91 0.54
CA ASP A 436 -38.62 -67.09 2.00
C ASP A 436 -37.29 -66.99 2.78
N LYS A 437 -37.22 -66.01 3.69
CA LYS A 437 -37.38 -66.19 5.17
C LYS A 437 -36.87 -64.98 5.93
N GLU A 438 -37.79 -64.33 6.63
CA GLU A 438 -37.81 -64.15 8.09
C GLU A 438 -36.50 -64.03 8.92
N LYS A 439 -36.57 -63.10 9.89
CA LYS A 439 -35.76 -62.89 11.13
C LYS A 439 -34.50 -62.04 10.94
N GLY A 440 -34.17 -61.05 11.75
CA GLY A 440 -34.69 -60.44 12.99
C GLY A 440 -33.70 -59.31 13.36
N GLN A 441 -34.16 -58.20 13.96
CA GLN A 441 -33.66 -57.70 15.27
C GLN A 441 -32.37 -58.38 15.75
N GLU A 442 -31.27 -57.67 16.01
CA GLU A 442 -31.05 -56.46 16.82
C GLU A 442 -30.05 -55.47 16.21
#